data_AF-A0A554JR66-F1
#
_entry.id   AF-A0A554JR66-F1
#
_cell.length_a   1.000
_cell.length_b   1.000
_cell.length_c   1.000
_cell.angle_alpha   90.00
_cell.angle_beta   90.00
_cell.angle_gamma   90.00
#
_symmetry.space_group_name_H-M   'P 1'
#
loop_
_entity.id
_entity.type
_entity.pdbx_description
1 polymer ?
#
loop_
_entity_poly.entity_id
_entity_poly.type
_entity_poly.pdbx_seq_one_letter_code
_entity_poly.pdbx_strand_id
1 'polypeptide(L)'
;MSRELISKKKAAEIVGVDIRTIKRWISEGKLECHETPSGYKVVYRDSLVTSEPDRNTLTITRASRYSGYSTKAIYNWINQGLLTEVWTASGVSRVYQDELPIKKKK
;
A
#
# COMPACT_ATOMS: atom_id res chain seq x y z
N MET A 1 1.98 27.20 3.97
CA MET A 1 1.01 26.14 3.59
C MET A 1 0.43 25.57 4.87
N SER A 2 -0.90 25.63 5.03
CA SER A 2 -1.57 25.19 6.26
C SER A 2 -1.57 23.67 6.31
N ARG A 3 -0.86 23.08 7.27
CA ARG A 3 -0.87 21.63 7.51
C ARG A 3 -2.27 21.21 7.97
N GLU A 4 -3.06 20.67 7.04
CA GLU A 4 -4.42 20.22 7.32
C GLU A 4 -4.38 18.88 8.06
N LEU A 5 -4.94 18.85 9.26
CA LEU A 5 -5.13 17.63 10.05
C LEU A 5 -6.49 17.02 9.68
N ILE A 6 -6.47 15.77 9.25
CA ILE A 6 -7.67 15.06 8.83
C ILE A 6 -7.83 13.76 9.62
N SER A 7 -9.09 13.32 9.75
CA SER A 7 -9.39 12.07 10.44
C SER A 7 -8.89 10.87 9.63
N LYS A 8 -8.62 9.75 10.32
CA LYS A 8 -8.25 8.47 9.67
C LYS A 8 -9.27 8.01 8.62
N LYS A 9 -10.56 8.29 8.85
CA LYS A 9 -11.64 7.99 7.91
C LYS A 9 -11.53 8.86 6.66
N LYS A 10 -11.28 10.16 6.83
CA LYS A 10 -11.09 11.07 5.69
C LYS A 10 -9.81 10.75 4.91
N ALA A 11 -8.74 10.39 5.61
CA ALA A 11 -7.51 9.90 5.00
C ALA A 11 -7.74 8.64 4.16
N ALA A 12 -8.50 7.68 4.69
CA ALA A 12 -8.90 6.47 3.97
C ALA A 12 -9.70 6.79 2.69
N GLU A 13 -10.64 7.74 2.76
CA GLU A 13 -11.40 8.19 1.58
C GLU A 13 -10.52 8.87 0.54
N ILE A 14 -9.62 9.76 0.97
CA ILE A 14 -8.73 10.50 0.07
C ILE A 14 -7.77 9.56 -0.67
N VAL A 15 -7.23 8.57 0.04
CA VAL A 15 -6.25 7.61 -0.51
C VAL A 15 -6.94 6.41 -1.17
N GLY A 16 -8.24 6.19 -0.93
CA GLY A 16 -8.98 5.04 -1.44
C GLY A 16 -8.58 3.71 -0.80
N VAL A 17 -8.14 3.72 0.46
CA VAL A 17 -7.72 2.51 1.20
C VAL A 17 -8.60 2.26 2.41
N ASP A 18 -8.59 1.03 2.92
CA ASP A 18 -9.30 0.72 4.16
C ASP A 18 -8.68 1.45 5.36
N ILE A 19 -9.51 1.86 6.33
CA ILE A 19 -9.09 2.56 7.55
C ILE A 19 -8.06 1.73 8.34
N ARG A 20 -8.11 0.39 8.30
CA ARG A 20 -7.10 -0.48 8.91
C ARG A 20 -5.73 -0.28 8.31
N THR A 21 -5.66 0.01 7.01
CA THR A 21 -4.41 0.35 6.31
C THR A 21 -3.82 1.64 6.86
N ILE A 22 -4.65 2.67 7.04
CA ILE A 22 -4.23 3.94 7.67
C ILE A 22 -3.77 3.72 9.12
N LYS A 23 -4.53 2.96 9.93
CA LYS A 23 -4.13 2.63 11.32
C LYS A 23 -2.79 1.90 11.36
N ARG A 24 -2.58 0.97 10.44
CA ARG A 24 -1.33 0.22 10.32
C ARG A 24 -0.17 1.13 9.93
N TRP A 25 -0.35 2.03 8.97
CA TRP A 25 0.69 2.99 8.58
C TRP A 25 1.07 3.94 9.72
N ILE A 26 0.10 4.36 10.53
CA ILE A 26 0.37 5.12 11.76
C ILE A 26 1.19 4.28 12.75
N SER A 27 0.82 3.01 12.95
CA SER A 27 1.55 2.09 13.85
C SER A 27 2.97 1.77 13.36
N GLU A 28 3.19 1.75 12.05
CA GLU A 28 4.50 1.54 11.42
C GLU A 28 5.33 2.83 11.33
N GLY A 29 4.83 3.98 11.82
CA GLY A 29 5.53 5.26 11.79
C GLY A 29 5.62 5.91 10.40
N LYS A 30 4.84 5.42 9.43
CA LYS A 30 4.84 5.90 8.04
C LYS A 30 3.98 7.11 7.79
N LEU A 31 3.00 7.33 8.66
CA LEU A 31 2.16 8.52 8.65
C LEU A 31 2.42 9.29 9.93
N GLU A 32 2.78 10.56 9.78
CA GLU A 32 2.78 11.48 10.89
C GLU A 32 1.34 11.62 11.41
N CYS A 33 1.16 11.27 12.67
CA CYS A 33 -0.10 11.44 13.37
C CYS A 33 0.06 12.41 14.54
N HIS A 34 -0.97 13.21 14.76
CA HIS A 34 -1.10 14.03 15.94
C HIS A 34 -2.23 13.46 16.81
N GLU A 35 -2.00 13.38 18.11
CA GLU A 35 -3.03 12.98 19.07
C GLU A 35 -3.78 14.23 19.54
N THR A 36 -5.09 14.28 19.36
CA THR A 36 -5.88 15.38 19.90
C THR A 36 -5.99 15.24 21.43
N PRO A 37 -6.29 16.33 22.16
CA PRO A 37 -6.48 16.29 23.61
C PRO A 37 -7.56 15.28 24.06
N SER A 38 -8.47 14.90 23.16
CA SER A 38 -9.51 13.88 23.40
C SER A 38 -9.06 12.44 23.10
N GLY A 39 -7.77 12.20 22.81
CA GLY A 39 -7.21 10.87 22.52
C GLY A 39 -7.45 10.36 21.09
N TYR A 40 -7.93 11.22 20.17
CA TYR A 40 -8.12 10.82 18.78
C TYR A 40 -6.86 11.09 17.96
N LYS A 41 -6.37 10.06 17.26
CA LYS A 41 -5.28 10.20 16.29
C LYS A 41 -5.79 10.76 14.97
N VAL A 42 -5.32 11.95 14.61
CA VAL A 42 -5.51 12.62 13.30
C VAL A 42 -4.19 12.56 12.52
N VAL A 43 -4.27 12.60 11.19
CA VAL A 43 -3.09 12.50 10.30
C VAL A 43 -2.97 13.77 9.46
N TYR A 44 -1.73 14.15 9.15
CA TYR A 44 -1.49 15.27 8.25
C TYR A 44 -1.81 14.87 6.81
N ARG A 45 -2.60 15.71 6.13
CA ARG A 45 -2.99 15.48 4.73
C ARG A 45 -1.79 15.39 3.80
N ASP A 46 -0.78 16.21 4.02
CA ASP A 46 0.44 16.23 3.20
C ASP A 46 1.24 14.93 3.32
N SER A 47 1.24 14.29 4.50
CA SER A 47 1.89 12.99 4.71
C SER A 47 1.23 11.86 3.92
N LEU A 48 -0.04 11.99 3.53
CA LEU A 48 -0.74 10.99 2.71
C LEU A 48 -0.24 10.95 1.26
N VAL A 49 0.28 12.06 0.75
CA VAL A 49 0.73 12.19 -0.66
C VAL A 49 2.03 11.41 -0.90
N THR A 50 2.81 11.15 0.16
CA THR A 50 4.11 10.46 0.04
C THR A 50 3.98 8.94 0.01
N SER A 51 2.82 8.40 0.40
CA SER A 51 2.55 6.97 0.38
C SER A 51 1.64 6.57 -0.79
N GLU A 52 1.85 7.12 -1.97
CA GLU A 52 1.41 6.43 -3.18
C GLU A 52 2.23 5.14 -3.26
N PRO A 53 1.66 3.93 -3.03
CA PRO A 53 2.19 2.83 -3.81
C PRO A 53 1.98 3.28 -5.25
N ASP A 54 3.05 3.35 -6.06
CA ASP A 54 2.95 3.58 -7.50
C ASP A 54 1.67 2.92 -7.97
N ARG A 55 0.77 3.66 -8.64
CA ARG A 55 -0.60 3.20 -9.00
C ARG A 55 -0.65 1.83 -9.68
N ASN A 56 0.52 1.32 -10.04
CA ASN A 56 0.80 0.11 -10.74
C ASN A 56 1.48 -1.00 -9.90
N THR A 57 1.66 -0.87 -8.58
CA THR A 57 2.30 -1.90 -7.73
C THR A 57 1.29 -2.65 -6.86
N LEU A 58 1.26 -3.98 -7.02
CA LEU A 58 0.42 -4.89 -6.28
C LEU A 58 1.25 -5.61 -5.21
N THR A 59 0.68 -5.80 -4.01
CA THR A 59 1.23 -6.77 -3.07
C THR A 59 1.18 -8.17 -3.67
N ILE A 60 2.08 -9.08 -3.27
CA ILE A 60 2.11 -10.46 -3.80
C ILE A 60 0.73 -11.15 -3.69
N THR A 61 0.01 -10.92 -2.59
CA THR A 61 -1.35 -11.45 -2.40
C THR A 61 -2.35 -10.88 -3.41
N ARG A 62 -2.28 -9.58 -3.73
CA ARG A 62 -3.15 -8.97 -4.76
C ARG A 62 -2.73 -9.41 -6.16
N ALA A 63 -1.43 -9.46 -6.42
CA ALA A 63 -0.85 -9.95 -7.67
C ALA A 63 -1.33 -11.38 -7.97
N SER A 64 -1.36 -12.25 -6.95
CA SER A 64 -1.88 -13.62 -7.08
C SER A 64 -3.34 -13.65 -7.50
N ARG A 65 -4.20 -12.82 -6.89
CA ARG A 65 -5.62 -12.72 -7.25
C ARG A 65 -5.84 -12.12 -8.63
N TYR A 66 -4.99 -11.16 -9.02
CA TYR A 66 -5.08 -10.47 -10.30
C TYR A 66 -4.64 -11.36 -11.46
N SER A 67 -3.48 -12.00 -11.33
CA SER A 67 -2.88 -12.82 -12.38
C SER A 67 -3.51 -14.22 -12.48
N GLY A 68 -4.14 -14.69 -11.39
CA GLY A 68 -4.67 -16.05 -11.27
C GLY A 68 -3.60 -17.10 -10.97
N TYR A 69 -2.38 -16.67 -10.66
CA TYR A 69 -1.27 -17.53 -10.24
C TYR A 69 -1.12 -17.57 -8.71
N SER A 70 -0.47 -18.61 -8.19
CA SER A 70 -0.21 -18.71 -6.75
C SER A 70 0.82 -17.67 -6.30
N THR A 71 0.77 -17.28 -5.02
CA THR A 71 1.80 -16.42 -4.41
C THR A 71 3.20 -17.00 -4.57
N LYS A 72 3.33 -18.34 -4.53
CA LYS A 72 4.59 -19.06 -4.73
C LYS A 72 5.15 -18.94 -6.15
N ALA A 73 4.28 -18.91 -7.17
CA ALA A 73 4.71 -18.65 -8.54
C ALA A 73 5.30 -17.24 -8.69
N ILE A 74 4.65 -16.25 -8.07
CA ILE A 74 5.12 -14.87 -8.06
C ILE A 74 6.47 -14.75 -7.34
N TYR A 75 6.63 -15.39 -6.18
CA TYR A 75 7.93 -15.46 -5.50
C TYR A 75 9.01 -16.13 -6.35
N ASN A 76 8.68 -17.22 -7.05
CA ASN A 76 9.65 -17.85 -7.94
C ASN A 76 10.07 -16.92 -9.08
N TRP A 77 9.15 -16.13 -9.64
CA TRP A 77 9.48 -15.16 -10.69
C TRP A 77 10.33 -14.00 -10.18
N ILE A 78 10.09 -13.53 -8.95
CA ILE A 78 10.98 -12.56 -8.28
C ILE A 78 12.39 -13.16 -8.13
N ASN A 79 12.50 -14.38 -7.61
CA ASN A 79 13.80 -15.06 -7.43
C ASN A 79 14.51 -15.38 -8.75
N GLN A 80 13.77 -15.54 -9.85
CA GLN A 80 14.31 -15.73 -11.20
C GLN A 80 14.68 -14.41 -11.89
N GLY A 81 14.38 -13.26 -11.29
CA GLY A 81 14.60 -11.94 -11.87
C GLY A 81 13.63 -11.57 -13.00
N LEU A 82 12.48 -12.26 -13.09
CA LEU A 82 11.42 -11.99 -14.06
C LEU A 82 10.46 -10.88 -13.63
N LEU A 83 10.38 -10.61 -12.31
CA LEU A 83 9.58 -9.55 -11.73
C LEU A 83 10.45 -8.66 -10.87
N THR A 84 10.23 -7.34 -10.97
CA THR A 84 10.89 -6.38 -10.11
C THR A 84 10.15 -6.30 -8.77
N GLU A 85 10.85 -6.69 -7.70
CA GLU A 85 10.32 -6.53 -6.35
C GLU A 85 10.59 -5.12 -5.83
N VAL A 86 9.50 -4.42 -5.49
CA VAL A 86 9.56 -3.13 -4.80
C VAL A 86 9.38 -3.38 -3.32
N TRP A 87 10.44 -3.12 -2.57
CA TRP A 87 10.40 -3.09 -1.12
C TRP A 87 9.81 -1.78 -0.66
N THR A 88 8.60 -1.85 -0.10
CA THR A 88 8.03 -0.69 0.58
C THR A 88 8.67 -0.51 1.94
N ALA A 89 8.67 0.74 2.45
CA ALA A 89 9.07 1.06 3.84
C ALA A 89 8.28 0.29 4.93
N SER A 90 7.32 -0.58 4.55
CA SER A 90 6.53 -1.45 5.44
C SER A 90 7.11 -2.85 5.56
N GLY A 91 8.21 -3.13 4.87
CA GLY A 91 8.71 -4.50 4.71
C GLY A 91 7.76 -5.40 3.91
N VAL A 92 6.86 -4.79 3.12
CA VAL A 92 5.94 -5.54 2.26
C VAL A 92 6.48 -5.52 0.83
N SER A 93 6.75 -6.71 0.32
CA SER A 93 7.07 -6.98 -1.07
C SER A 93 5.90 -6.65 -1.98
N ARG A 94 6.18 -5.83 -3.00
CA ARG A 94 5.23 -5.51 -4.08
C ARG A 94 5.88 -5.80 -5.42
N VAL A 95 5.04 -6.00 -6.42
CA VAL A 95 5.44 -6.25 -7.81
C VAL A 95 4.61 -5.34 -8.72
N TYR A 96 5.17 -4.97 -9.86
CA TYR A 96 4.44 -4.18 -10.85
C TYR A 96 3.35 -5.03 -11.51
N GLN A 97 2.16 -4.45 -11.65
CA GLN A 97 1.01 -5.08 -12.26
C GLN A 97 1.24 -5.35 -13.76
N ASP A 98 1.90 -4.42 -14.46
CA ASP A 98 2.22 -4.57 -15.88
C ASP A 98 3.20 -5.71 -16.18
N GLU A 99 4.05 -6.07 -15.22
CA GLU A 99 4.99 -7.18 -15.36
C GLU A 99 4.34 -8.54 -15.10
N LEU A 100 3.12 -8.58 -14.53
CA LEU A 100 2.45 -9.84 -14.19
C LEU A 100 1.80 -10.48 -15.43
N PRO A 101 2.20 -11.71 -15.81
CA PRO A 101 1.48 -12.45 -16.84
C PRO A 101 0.07 -12.78 -16.34
N ILE A 102 -0.96 -12.42 -17.11
CA ILE A 102 -2.36 -12.71 -16.80
C ILE A 102 -2.73 -14.07 -17.40
N LYS A 103 -3.19 -15.00 -16.57
CA LYS A 103 -3.69 -16.29 -17.05
C LYS A 103 -4.99 -16.04 -17.80
N LYS A 104 -4.95 -16.02 -19.14
CA LYS A 104 -6.17 -15.96 -19.96
C LYS A 104 -7.02 -17.19 -19.63
N LYS A 105 -8.20 -16.98 -19.05
CA LYS A 105 -9.21 -18.04 -18.95
C LYS A 105 -9.56 -18.45 -20.37
N LYS A 106 -9.29 -19.72 -20.69
CA LYS A 106 -9.70 -20.38 -21.92
C LYS A 106 -11.16 -20.80 -21.79
#